data_AF-A0A1I8ADM6-F1
#
_entry.id   AF-A0A1I8ADM6-F1
#
_cell.length_a   1.000
_cell.length_b   1.000
_cell.length_c   1.000
_cell.angle_alpha   90.00
_cell.angle_beta   90.00
_cell.angle_gamma   90.00
#
_symmetry.space_group_name_H-M   'P 1'
#
loop_
_entity.id
_entity.type
_entity.pdbx_description
1 polymer ?
#
loop_
_entity_poly.entity_id
_entity_poly.type
_entity_poly.pdbx_seq_one_letter_code
_entity_poly.pdbx_strand_id
1 'polypeptide(L)'
;AAPLPHLHDITTMIELFGRMGIEPVIDEKLAVEIDPRTIKTLVAPYELVKTMRASILVLGPMVARFGEAEVALPGGCAIGSRPVDLHIRGLEAMGAKIEVEGGYIKAKAPEGGLRGAHFFFDTVSVTGTENIMMAAALAKGRSVLQNAAREPEVVDLANFLNAMGAKVQGAGTDTITIDGVERL
;
A
#
# COMPACT_ATOMS: atom_id res chain seq x y z
N ALA A 1 -1.43 -16.29 14.35
CA ALA A 1 -1.07 -14.87 14.19
C ALA A 1 -0.63 -14.34 15.54
N ALA A 2 0.46 -13.58 15.59
CA ALA A 2 0.80 -12.83 16.81
C ALA A 2 -0.24 -11.71 17.00
N PRO A 3 -0.61 -11.36 18.25
CA PRO A 3 -1.53 -10.27 18.50
C PRO A 3 -0.91 -8.93 18.05
N LEU A 4 -1.75 -8.00 17.58
CA LEU A 4 -1.28 -6.66 17.22
C LEU A 4 -0.69 -5.96 18.44
N PRO A 5 0.46 -5.28 18.31
CA PRO A 5 1.04 -4.56 19.42
C PRO A 5 0.20 -3.31 19.74
N HIS A 6 0.02 -3.02 21.03
CA HIS A 6 -0.69 -1.81 21.46
C HIS A 6 0.25 -0.59 21.35
N LEU A 7 0.36 -0.05 20.14
CA LEU A 7 1.21 1.08 19.80
C LEU A 7 0.40 2.20 19.14
N HIS A 8 0.90 3.44 19.27
CA HIS A 8 0.21 4.62 18.75
C HIS A 8 -0.03 4.54 17.24
N ASP A 9 0.93 4.03 16.47
CA ASP A 9 0.81 3.87 15.01
C ASP A 9 -0.36 2.96 14.61
N ILE A 10 -0.66 1.92 15.41
CA ILE A 10 -1.84 1.07 15.18
C ILE A 10 -3.13 1.86 15.42
N THR A 11 -3.17 2.68 16.48
CA THR A 11 -4.30 3.58 16.73
C THR A 11 -4.47 4.59 15.59
N THR A 12 -3.39 5.18 15.08
CA THR A 12 -3.45 6.12 13.95
C THR A 12 -3.95 5.45 12.67
N MET A 13 -3.54 4.20 12.40
CA MET A 13 -4.05 3.45 11.25
C MET A 13 -5.55 3.15 11.36
N ILE A 14 -6.04 2.79 12.56
CA ILE A 14 -7.46 2.59 12.83
C ILE A 14 -8.24 3.90 12.64
N GLU A 15 -7.71 5.02 13.14
CA GLU A 15 -8.31 6.34 12.94
C GLU A 15 -8.35 6.71 11.45
N LEU A 16 -7.30 6.39 10.68
CA LEU A 16 -7.26 6.59 9.24
C LEU A 16 -8.37 5.82 8.52
N PHE A 17 -8.57 4.54 8.87
CA PHE A 17 -9.71 3.76 8.37
C PHE A 17 -11.05 4.43 8.71
N GLY A 18 -11.22 4.89 9.95
CA GLY A 18 -12.39 5.66 10.39
C GLY A 18 -12.65 6.89 9.52
N ARG A 19 -11.61 7.66 9.18
CA ARG A 19 -11.73 8.83 8.30
C ARG A 19 -12.10 8.48 6.86
N MET A 20 -11.76 7.27 6.41
CA MET A 20 -12.19 6.75 5.10
C MET A 20 -13.62 6.18 5.13
N GLY A 21 -14.24 6.09 6.30
CA GLY A 21 -15.58 5.55 6.50
C GLY A 21 -15.63 4.04 6.73
N ILE A 22 -14.49 3.43 7.05
CA ILE A 22 -14.40 2.04 7.51
C ILE A 22 -14.37 2.07 9.04
N GLU A 23 -15.17 1.23 9.69
CA GLU A 23 -15.20 1.12 11.16
C GLU A 23 -14.56 -0.21 11.59
N PRO A 24 -13.26 -0.24 11.94
CA PRO A 24 -12.63 -1.46 12.42
C PRO A 24 -13.21 -1.89 13.77
N VAL A 25 -13.48 -3.18 13.91
CA VAL A 25 -13.93 -3.77 15.18
C VAL A 25 -12.73 -4.39 15.88
N ILE A 26 -12.49 -3.99 17.13
CA ILE A 26 -11.39 -4.54 17.95
C ILE A 26 -12.00 -5.49 18.97
N ASP A 27 -11.53 -6.74 18.99
CA ASP A 27 -12.01 -7.74 19.93
C ASP A 27 -11.23 -7.74 21.27
N GLU A 28 -11.67 -8.57 22.22
CA GLU A 28 -11.04 -8.70 23.55
C GLU A 28 -9.59 -9.22 23.50
N LYS A 29 -9.16 -9.79 22.36
CA LYS A 29 -7.81 -10.34 22.13
C LYS A 29 -6.93 -9.40 21.32
N LEU A 30 -7.37 -8.15 21.10
CA LEU A 30 -6.72 -7.15 20.25
C LEU A 30 -6.61 -7.59 18.78
N ALA A 31 -7.47 -8.49 18.32
CA ALA A 31 -7.66 -8.72 16.90
C ALA A 31 -8.49 -7.58 16.31
N VAL A 32 -8.18 -7.18 15.08
CA VAL A 32 -8.87 -6.10 14.37
C VAL A 32 -9.55 -6.69 13.14
N GLU A 33 -10.87 -6.57 13.09
CA GLU A 33 -11.69 -6.91 11.93
C GLU A 33 -11.95 -5.65 11.10
N ILE A 34 -11.75 -5.76 9.78
CA ILE A 34 -11.87 -4.63 8.84
C ILE A 34 -12.77 -5.06 7.69
N ASP A 35 -13.88 -4.34 7.47
CA ASP A 35 -14.71 -4.51 6.27
C ASP A 35 -14.49 -3.36 5.28
N PRO A 36 -13.63 -3.55 4.25
CA PRO A 36 -13.32 -2.49 3.29
C PRO A 36 -14.48 -2.16 2.35
N ARG A 37 -15.56 -2.95 2.32
CA ARG A 37 -16.76 -2.67 1.49
C ARG A 37 -17.53 -1.45 2.01
N THR A 38 -17.29 -1.06 3.26
CA THR A 38 -17.97 0.06 3.91
C THR A 38 -17.38 1.42 3.55
N ILE A 39 -16.19 1.45 2.94
CA ILE A 39 -15.45 2.68 2.60
C ILE A 39 -16.35 3.73 1.91
N LYS A 40 -16.19 5.00 2.31
CA LYS A 40 -17.01 6.12 1.84
C LYS A 40 -16.20 7.16 1.07
N THR A 41 -14.92 7.31 1.40
CA THR A 41 -14.02 8.25 0.74
C THR A 41 -12.68 7.59 0.47
N LEU A 42 -12.11 7.88 -0.70
CA LEU A 42 -10.82 7.35 -1.14
C LEU A 42 -9.69 8.35 -0.84
N VAL A 43 -9.75 8.97 0.34
CA VAL A 43 -8.85 10.05 0.76
C VAL A 43 -8.18 9.71 2.09
N ALA A 44 -6.84 9.71 2.11
CA ALA A 44 -6.05 9.70 3.33
C ALA A 44 -5.62 11.14 3.68
N PRO A 45 -6.25 11.77 4.69
CA PRO A 45 -6.13 13.21 4.93
C PRO A 45 -4.78 13.60 5.54
N TYR A 46 -4.30 14.80 5.19
CA TYR A 46 -3.05 15.38 5.69
C TYR A 46 -2.93 15.35 7.22
N GLU A 47 -4.03 15.59 7.93
CA GLU A 47 -4.04 15.63 9.40
C GLU A 47 -3.55 14.35 10.06
N LEU A 48 -3.76 13.19 9.42
CA LEU A 48 -3.25 11.89 9.90
C LEU A 48 -1.93 11.50 9.23
N VAL A 49 -1.78 11.80 7.94
CA VAL A 49 -0.53 11.43 7.24
C VAL A 49 0.68 12.20 7.80
N LYS A 50 0.48 13.44 8.29
CA LYS A 50 1.55 14.21 8.93
C LYS A 50 2.01 13.62 10.27
N THR A 51 1.14 12.87 10.97
CA THR A 51 1.49 12.23 12.25
C THR A 51 2.14 10.87 12.03
N MET A 52 1.73 10.14 10.98
CA MET A 52 2.28 8.84 10.64
C MET A 52 2.54 8.71 9.14
N ARG A 53 3.81 8.84 8.74
CA ARG A 53 4.25 8.72 7.34
C ARG A 53 3.92 7.37 6.70
N ALA A 54 3.85 6.29 7.50
CA ALA A 54 3.48 4.96 7.04
C ALA A 54 2.05 4.90 6.46
N SER A 55 1.22 5.93 6.70
CA SER A 55 -0.10 6.08 6.07
C SER A 55 -0.07 6.02 4.54
N ILE A 56 1.08 6.26 3.89
CA ILE A 56 1.21 6.10 2.43
C ILE A 56 0.94 4.67 1.95
N LEU A 57 1.01 3.65 2.82
CA LEU A 57 0.77 2.25 2.46
C LEU A 57 -0.67 1.97 2.01
N VAL A 58 -1.63 2.87 2.27
CA VAL A 58 -2.98 2.72 1.72
C VAL A 58 -3.07 3.04 0.22
N LEU A 59 -2.11 3.79 -0.33
CA LEU A 59 -2.15 4.28 -1.71
C LEU A 59 -2.28 3.15 -2.75
N GLY A 60 -1.35 2.19 -2.73
CA GLY A 60 -1.30 1.07 -3.66
C GLY A 60 -2.55 0.19 -3.64
N PRO A 61 -2.96 -0.37 -2.48
CA PRO A 61 -4.17 -1.19 -2.41
C PRO A 61 -5.45 -0.39 -2.74
N MET A 62 -5.53 0.90 -2.40
CA MET A 62 -6.71 1.70 -2.77
C MET A 62 -6.80 1.92 -4.28
N VAL A 63 -5.70 2.31 -4.94
CA VAL A 63 -5.69 2.49 -6.39
C VAL A 63 -5.97 1.17 -7.11
N ALA A 64 -5.40 0.07 -6.64
CA ALA A 64 -5.59 -1.24 -7.27
C ALA A 64 -7.01 -1.79 -7.11
N ARG A 65 -7.64 -1.58 -5.95
CA ARG A 65 -8.99 -2.11 -5.65
C ARG A 65 -10.12 -1.18 -6.10
N PHE A 66 -9.96 0.13 -5.88
CA PHE A 66 -11.02 1.12 -6.12
C PHE A 66 -10.78 1.99 -7.36
N GLY A 67 -9.61 1.86 -8.00
CA GLY A 67 -9.28 2.55 -9.24
C GLY A 67 -8.75 3.98 -9.06
N GLU A 68 -8.87 4.57 -7.88
CA GLU A 68 -8.30 5.88 -7.56
C GLU A 68 -8.04 6.03 -6.06
N ALA A 69 -7.17 6.97 -5.70
CA ALA A 69 -6.91 7.36 -4.32
C ALA A 69 -6.28 8.76 -4.27
N GLU A 70 -6.59 9.51 -3.21
CA GLU A 70 -5.88 10.73 -2.86
C GLU A 70 -5.20 10.55 -1.50
N VAL A 71 -3.88 10.60 -1.46
CA VAL A 71 -3.11 10.42 -0.22
C VAL A 71 -2.22 11.63 -0.01
N ALA A 72 -2.32 12.27 1.15
CA ALA A 72 -1.48 13.42 1.44
C ALA A 72 0.02 13.06 1.32
N LEU A 73 0.81 13.96 0.76
CA LEU A 73 2.24 13.77 0.62
C LEU A 73 2.88 13.84 2.02
N PRO A 74 3.61 12.80 2.47
CA PRO A 74 4.31 12.90 3.74
C PRO A 74 5.34 14.03 3.70
N GLY A 75 5.31 14.90 4.71
CA GLY A 75 6.25 16.01 4.82
C GLY A 75 7.69 15.57 5.14
N GLY A 76 8.54 16.56 5.43
CA GLY A 76 9.92 16.33 5.87
C GLY A 76 10.00 15.56 7.19
N CYS A 77 10.89 14.58 7.27
CA CYS A 77 11.14 13.80 8.48
C CYS A 77 12.43 14.29 9.15
N ALA A 78 12.43 14.45 10.47
CA ALA A 78 13.61 14.91 11.23
C ALA A 78 14.82 13.96 11.13
N ILE A 79 14.61 12.70 10.75
CA ILE A 79 15.65 11.68 10.61
C ILE A 79 16.43 11.82 9.29
N GLY A 80 15.85 12.49 8.29
CA GLY A 80 16.48 12.70 6.98
C GLY A 80 15.49 12.71 5.82
N SER A 81 16.03 12.90 4.60
CA SER A 81 15.23 12.83 3.38
C SER A 81 14.74 11.41 3.17
N ARG A 82 13.42 11.24 3.22
CA ARG A 82 12.72 10.04 2.80
C ARG A 82 11.80 10.50 1.68
N PRO A 83 12.15 10.33 0.40
CA PRO A 83 11.22 10.63 -0.68
C PRO A 83 10.21 9.49 -0.84
N VAL A 84 9.13 9.74 -1.59
CA VAL A 84 8.10 8.73 -1.94
C VAL A 84 8.04 8.50 -3.45
N ASP A 85 9.05 8.98 -4.18
CA ASP A 85 9.14 8.92 -5.64
C ASP A 85 9.03 7.49 -6.17
N LEU A 86 9.63 6.52 -5.47
CA LEU A 86 9.55 5.10 -5.86
C LEU A 86 8.12 4.53 -5.74
N HIS A 87 7.30 5.04 -4.82
CA HIS A 87 5.89 4.66 -4.74
C HIS A 87 5.11 5.17 -5.95
N ILE A 88 5.36 6.43 -6.33
CA ILE A 88 4.70 7.10 -7.45
C ILE A 88 5.10 6.42 -8.76
N ARG A 89 6.41 6.34 -9.03
CA ARG A 89 6.96 5.74 -10.26
C ARG A 89 6.58 4.27 -10.41
N GLY A 90 6.49 3.52 -9.31
CA GLY A 90 6.06 2.13 -9.34
C GLY A 90 4.60 1.98 -9.80
N LEU A 91 3.70 2.82 -9.30
CA LEU A 91 2.30 2.83 -9.74
C LEU A 91 2.13 3.37 -11.16
N GLU A 92 2.93 4.37 -11.56
CA GLU A 92 2.97 4.87 -12.93
C GLU A 92 3.44 3.79 -13.92
N ALA A 93 4.44 2.98 -13.56
CA ALA A 93 4.88 1.84 -14.36
C ALA A 93 3.75 0.82 -14.57
N MET A 94 2.83 0.70 -13.62
CA MET A 94 1.62 -0.12 -13.72
C MET A 94 0.48 0.57 -14.50
N GLY A 95 0.71 1.78 -15.00
CA GLY A 95 -0.21 2.56 -15.83
C GLY A 95 -1.07 3.58 -15.10
N ALA A 96 -0.87 3.80 -13.80
CA ALA A 96 -1.58 4.85 -13.08
C ALA A 96 -1.16 6.24 -13.59
N LYS A 97 -2.12 7.17 -13.67
CA LYS A 97 -1.83 8.60 -13.81
C LYS A 97 -1.76 9.21 -12.42
N ILE A 98 -0.67 9.89 -12.11
CA ILE A 98 -0.45 10.48 -10.79
C ILE A 98 -0.10 11.96 -10.94
N GLU A 99 -0.77 12.80 -10.16
CA GLU A 99 -0.49 14.22 -10.06
C GLU A 99 -0.28 14.58 -8.59
N VAL A 100 0.68 15.47 -8.33
CA VAL A 100 0.92 16.00 -6.98
C VAL A 100 0.40 17.43 -6.95
N GLU A 101 -0.76 17.62 -6.33
CA GLU A 101 -1.45 18.91 -6.28
C GLU A 101 -1.97 19.18 -4.87
N GLY A 102 -1.80 20.41 -4.36
CA GLY A 102 -2.32 20.81 -3.06
C GLY A 102 -1.75 20.02 -1.87
N GLY A 103 -0.56 19.41 -2.04
CA GLY A 103 0.03 18.54 -1.02
C GLY A 103 -0.54 17.11 -0.99
N TYR A 104 -1.27 16.69 -2.03
CA TYR A 104 -1.80 15.34 -2.17
C TYR A 104 -1.23 14.65 -3.41
N ILE A 105 -0.98 13.36 -3.27
CA ILE A 105 -0.76 12.42 -4.37
C ILE A 105 -2.14 11.98 -4.84
N LYS A 106 -2.57 12.46 -6.00
CA LYS A 106 -3.83 12.08 -6.65
C LYS A 106 -3.51 11.01 -7.70
N ALA A 107 -3.87 9.76 -7.43
CA ALA A 107 -3.56 8.64 -8.30
C ALA A 107 -4.83 8.02 -8.88
N LYS A 108 -4.81 7.73 -10.18
CA LYS A 108 -5.92 7.11 -10.89
C LYS A 108 -5.42 6.00 -11.82
N ALA A 109 -5.97 4.80 -11.64
CA ALA A 109 -5.73 3.66 -12.51
C ALA A 109 -6.32 3.89 -13.91
N PRO A 110 -5.77 3.26 -14.96
CA PRO A 110 -6.35 3.33 -16.29
C PRO A 110 -7.66 2.54 -16.36
N GLU A 111 -8.38 2.69 -17.48
CA GLU A 111 -9.57 1.90 -17.74
C GLU A 111 -9.27 0.40 -17.66
N GLY A 112 -10.09 -0.33 -16.91
CA GLY A 112 -9.89 -1.76 -16.67
C GLY A 112 -8.87 -2.08 -15.57
N GLY A 113 -8.38 -1.10 -14.81
CA GLY A 113 -7.52 -1.29 -13.64
C GLY A 113 -6.02 -1.27 -13.96
N LEU A 114 -5.19 -1.38 -12.91
CA LEU A 114 -3.74 -1.41 -13.05
C LEU A 114 -3.28 -2.62 -13.88
N ARG A 115 -2.10 -2.51 -14.49
CA ARG A 115 -1.48 -3.56 -15.31
C ARG A 115 -0.19 -4.04 -14.66
N GLY A 116 0.15 -5.30 -14.89
CA GLY A 116 1.42 -5.87 -14.47
C GLY A 116 2.59 -5.14 -15.13
N ALA A 117 3.69 -4.96 -14.40
CA ALA A 117 4.87 -4.22 -14.87
C ALA A 117 6.16 -4.79 -14.31
N HIS A 118 7.26 -4.56 -15.03
CA HIS A 118 8.61 -4.74 -14.49
C HIS A 118 9.06 -3.40 -13.89
N PHE A 119 9.32 -3.37 -12.59
CA PHE A 119 9.75 -2.17 -11.89
C PHE A 119 11.04 -2.43 -11.12
N PHE A 120 12.05 -1.61 -11.37
CA PHE A 120 13.32 -1.64 -10.67
C PHE A 120 13.37 -0.53 -9.62
N PHE A 121 13.69 -0.89 -8.38
CA PHE A 121 13.88 0.07 -7.30
C PHE A 121 15.31 0.61 -7.34
N ASP A 122 15.50 1.89 -7.70
CA ASP A 122 16.83 2.54 -7.73
C ASP A 122 17.51 2.55 -6.35
N THR A 123 16.72 2.49 -5.29
CA THR A 123 17.17 2.32 -3.91
C THR A 123 16.21 1.39 -3.20
N VAL A 124 16.74 0.50 -2.34
CA VAL A 124 15.91 -0.41 -1.56
C VAL A 124 14.94 0.40 -0.69
N SER A 125 13.65 0.11 -0.82
CA SER A 125 12.59 0.78 -0.08
C SER A 125 11.59 -0.24 0.41
N VAL A 126 11.48 -0.37 1.74
CA VAL A 126 10.55 -1.31 2.40
C VAL A 126 9.11 -0.99 2.03
N THR A 127 8.64 0.20 2.40
CA THR A 127 7.27 0.63 2.11
C THR A 127 7.01 0.78 0.61
N GLY A 128 8.04 1.10 -0.19
CA GLY A 128 7.91 1.10 -1.65
C GLY A 128 7.61 -0.30 -2.18
N THR A 129 8.36 -1.30 -1.73
CA THR A 129 8.15 -2.71 -2.09
C THR A 129 6.76 -3.19 -1.68
N GLU A 130 6.35 -2.92 -0.43
CA GLU A 130 5.03 -3.29 0.10
C GLU A 130 3.88 -2.66 -0.71
N ASN A 131 3.99 -1.37 -1.00
CA ASN A 131 2.94 -0.62 -1.70
C ASN A 131 2.73 -1.13 -3.13
N ILE A 132 3.83 -1.36 -3.88
CA ILE A 132 3.74 -1.87 -5.25
C ILE A 132 3.37 -3.36 -5.25
N MET A 133 3.78 -4.15 -4.25
CA MET A 133 3.35 -5.54 -4.09
C MET A 133 1.84 -5.65 -3.89
N MET A 134 1.27 -4.86 -2.97
CA MET A 134 -0.18 -4.82 -2.75
C MET A 134 -0.94 -4.38 -4.01
N ALA A 135 -0.42 -3.39 -4.73
CA ALA A 135 -1.03 -2.95 -5.97
C ALA A 135 -0.99 -4.03 -7.07
N ALA A 136 0.14 -4.73 -7.19
CA ALA A 136 0.35 -5.79 -8.16
C ALA A 136 -0.55 -7.00 -7.93
N ALA A 137 -0.97 -7.27 -6.68
CA ALA A 137 -1.83 -8.40 -6.36
C ALA A 137 -3.19 -8.37 -7.08
N LEU A 138 -3.70 -7.19 -7.43
CA LEU A 138 -4.97 -7.01 -8.18
C LEU A 138 -4.77 -6.50 -9.62
N ALA A 139 -3.54 -6.32 -10.07
CA ALA A 139 -3.25 -5.80 -11.40
C ALA A 139 -3.44 -6.89 -12.48
N LYS A 140 -3.75 -6.47 -13.71
CA LYS A 140 -3.88 -7.40 -14.84
C LYS A 140 -2.51 -7.83 -15.35
N GLY A 141 -2.19 -9.11 -15.17
CA GLY A 141 -0.96 -9.73 -15.67
C GLY A 141 0.11 -9.92 -14.60
N ARG A 142 1.35 -10.13 -15.04
CA ARG A 142 2.50 -10.38 -14.17
C ARG A 142 3.25 -9.08 -13.88
N SER A 143 3.57 -8.87 -12.62
CA SER A 143 4.53 -7.86 -12.16
C SER A 143 5.82 -8.52 -11.67
N VAL A 144 6.94 -7.83 -11.88
CA VAL A 144 8.25 -8.21 -11.35
C VAL A 144 8.88 -6.99 -10.70
N LEU A 145 9.12 -7.10 -9.39
CA LEU A 145 9.77 -6.08 -8.58
C LEU A 145 11.24 -6.48 -8.41
N GLN A 146 12.15 -5.67 -8.91
CA GLN A 146 13.60 -5.92 -8.87
C GLN A 146 14.30 -4.96 -7.91
N ASN A 147 15.33 -5.45 -7.23
CA ASN A 147 15.97 -4.77 -6.10
C ASN A 147 14.97 -4.49 -4.95
N ALA A 148 14.06 -5.44 -4.75
CA ALA A 148 13.04 -5.37 -3.72
C ALA A 148 13.63 -5.45 -2.30
N ALA A 149 12.90 -4.87 -1.35
CA ALA A 149 13.17 -5.03 0.07
C ALA A 149 13.03 -6.50 0.50
N ARG A 150 13.88 -6.92 1.44
CA ARG A 150 14.02 -8.32 1.92
C ARG A 150 13.68 -8.48 3.40
N GLU A 151 13.22 -7.40 4.00
CA GLU A 151 12.86 -7.29 5.39
C GLU A 151 11.75 -8.29 5.74
N PRO A 152 11.75 -8.86 6.96
CA PRO A 152 10.77 -9.88 7.37
C PRO A 152 9.31 -9.44 7.21
N GLU A 153 9.03 -8.15 7.38
CA GLU A 153 7.70 -7.55 7.26
C GLU A 153 7.18 -7.61 5.81
N VAL A 154 8.08 -7.52 4.82
CA VAL A 154 7.76 -7.70 3.39
C VAL A 154 7.37 -9.15 3.11
N VAL A 155 8.06 -10.10 3.74
CA VAL A 155 7.75 -11.53 3.65
C VAL A 155 6.41 -11.84 4.32
N ASP A 156 6.16 -11.26 5.49
CA ASP A 156 4.91 -11.44 6.22
C ASP A 156 3.72 -10.88 5.43
N LEU A 157 3.86 -9.69 4.83
CA LEU A 157 2.86 -9.12 3.93
C LEU A 157 2.59 -10.02 2.73
N ALA A 158 3.63 -10.56 2.08
CA ALA A 158 3.46 -11.49 0.97
C ALA A 158 2.70 -12.75 1.39
N ASN A 159 3.01 -13.31 2.56
CA ASN A 159 2.31 -14.46 3.11
C ASN A 159 0.84 -14.13 3.44
N PHE A 160 0.58 -12.95 3.99
CA PHE A 160 -0.77 -12.46 4.27
C PHE A 160 -1.59 -12.32 2.98
N LEU A 161 -1.04 -11.69 1.94
CA LEU A 161 -1.69 -11.57 0.63
C LEU A 161 -1.96 -12.94 0.00
N ASN A 162 -1.01 -13.87 0.10
CA ASN A 162 -1.19 -15.25 -0.39
C ASN A 162 -2.29 -15.99 0.38
N ALA A 163 -2.42 -15.76 1.69
CA ALA A 163 -3.52 -16.32 2.50
C ALA A 163 -4.90 -15.78 2.06
N MET A 164 -4.95 -14.59 1.46
CA MET A 164 -6.15 -14.01 0.83
C MET A 164 -6.37 -14.50 -0.62
N GLY A 165 -5.46 -15.29 -1.19
CA GLY A 165 -5.56 -15.82 -2.55
C GLY A 165 -4.73 -15.09 -3.60
N ALA A 166 -3.84 -14.17 -3.20
CA ALA A 166 -2.86 -13.59 -4.12
C ALA A 166 -1.83 -14.65 -4.57
N LYS A 167 -1.02 -14.29 -5.58
CA LYS A 167 0.07 -15.13 -6.09
C LYS A 167 1.38 -14.37 -6.06
N VAL A 168 1.94 -14.21 -4.86
CA VAL A 168 3.21 -13.53 -4.59
C VAL A 168 4.30 -14.56 -4.35
N GLN A 169 5.40 -14.48 -5.10
CA GLN A 169 6.56 -15.37 -4.99
C GLN A 169 7.86 -14.56 -4.91
N GLY A 170 8.87 -15.11 -4.24
CA GLY A 170 10.21 -14.50 -4.16
C GLY A 170 10.36 -13.41 -3.09
N ALA A 171 9.35 -13.16 -2.25
CA ALA A 171 9.48 -12.25 -1.11
C ALA A 171 10.62 -12.73 -0.17
N GLY A 172 11.46 -11.78 0.28
CA GLY A 172 12.70 -12.08 1.01
C GLY A 172 13.93 -12.25 0.10
N THR A 173 13.74 -12.23 -1.22
CA THR A 173 14.82 -12.13 -2.23
C THR A 173 14.82 -10.75 -2.88
N ASP A 174 15.81 -10.47 -3.74
CA ASP A 174 15.89 -9.20 -4.48
C ASP A 174 14.84 -9.09 -5.60
N THR A 175 14.13 -10.17 -5.93
CA THR A 175 13.19 -10.25 -7.03
C THR A 175 11.87 -10.85 -6.56
N ILE A 176 10.80 -10.06 -6.57
CA ILE A 176 9.45 -10.50 -6.22
C ILE A 176 8.61 -10.56 -7.49
N THR A 177 8.01 -11.72 -7.76
CA THR A 177 7.09 -11.93 -8.88
C THR A 177 5.68 -12.04 -8.36
N ILE A 178 4.76 -11.28 -8.96
CA ILE A 178 3.34 -11.26 -8.59
C ILE A 178 2.50 -11.53 -9.83
N ASP A 179 1.68 -12.58 -9.80
CA ASP A 179 0.64 -12.81 -10.81
C ASP A 179 -0.69 -12.28 -10.28
N GLY A 180 -1.15 -11.15 -10.81
CA GLY A 180 -2.35 -10.50 -10.29
C GLY A 180 -3.62 -11.32 -10.48
N VAL A 181 -4.56 -11.16 -9.56
CA VAL A 181 -5.84 -11.89 -9.50
C VAL A 181 -7.02 -10.92 -9.54
N GLU A 182 -8.20 -11.42 -9.89
CA GLU A 182 -9.39 -10.57 -10.01
C GLU A 182 -9.93 -10.07 -8.67
N ARG A 183 -9.70 -10.81 -7.58
CA ARG A 183 -10.20 -10.46 -6.24
C ARG A 183 -9.36 -11.09 -5.13
N LEU A 184 -9.34 -10.41 -3.98
CA LEU A 184 -8.87 -10.84 -2.67
C LEU A 184 -9.98 -10.65 -1.64
#